data_AF-S9VLV2-F1
#
_entry.id   AF-S9VLV2-F1
#
_cell.length_a   1.000
_cell.length_b   1.000
_cell.length_c   1.000
_cell.angle_alpha   90.00
_cell.angle_beta   90.00
_cell.angle_gamma   90.00
#
_symmetry.space_group_name_H-M   'P 1'
#
loop_
_entity.id
_entity.type
_entity.pdbx_description
1 polymer ?
#
loop_
_entity_poly.entity_id
_entity_poly.type
_entity_poly.pdbx_seq_one_letter_code
_entity_poly.pdbx_strand_id
1 'polypeptide(L)'
;MIADKLDDICGSYTLTHFKGKNAPTTATLHLAHRKKSVFAFITVANTMRGKLRYENGLLYGDLSSTMMMGDDNQMAIEDAISTGLSTGFKVKVENDNFYLKNDNCSLMFSRNVQLNDVYGEHAVVSINGQKVTEPMSLRFLPDGDGGCFLIANVTNSLRGQLEIQGSELQGSLASTNIPTQGEAEAAEERIVAAFNEGVQIRQNSTGVYLRSQSTTMQLLHIVDADNISGEFVLKAFNGKRVTGEEQSTIHFHPSGDDKVSVEILVANRMRGNVSIENNVLRSDTPFMSTRVMGSEEQQEIETAYNTGFQYGFEANLAGKEGKFLILRNSSSELVYMRVAEIHPNGPGPSYKGTYFNKCFKNQGNGLLFRIVNEPEKKWAYYNDTENYTMTVTGYFGARSSIRPLGKSKMSNENGKYVVTVTVEPGQTEMFIEGTVNGFQVSYNAEAAGGVDHTPQVE
;
A
#
# COMPACT_ATOMS: atom_id res chain seq x y z
N MET A 1 -7.58 -0.58 9.57
CA MET A 1 -7.54 0.64 10.40
C MET A 1 -8.95 1.24 10.53
N ILE A 2 -9.34 1.79 11.70
CA ILE A 2 -10.30 2.91 11.69
C ILE A 2 -9.45 4.07 11.18
N ALA A 3 -9.85 4.78 10.14
CA ALA A 3 -9.03 5.87 9.65
C ALA A 3 -8.94 6.95 10.74
N ASP A 4 -7.77 7.15 11.32
CA ASP A 4 -7.62 8.10 12.43
C ASP A 4 -7.30 9.51 11.90
N LYS A 5 -6.84 9.62 10.64
CA LYS A 5 -6.62 10.88 9.93
C LYS A 5 -7.56 11.01 8.73
N LEU A 6 -7.94 12.24 8.43
CA LEU A 6 -8.80 12.56 7.28
C LEU A 6 -8.15 12.14 5.95
N ASP A 7 -6.82 12.24 5.86
CA ASP A 7 -6.07 11.85 4.66
C ASP A 7 -6.12 10.34 4.40
N ASP A 8 -6.32 9.52 5.44
CA ASP A 8 -6.38 8.06 5.31
C ASP A 8 -7.61 7.60 4.52
N ILE A 9 -8.66 8.41 4.47
CA ILE A 9 -9.89 8.13 3.70
C ILE A 9 -9.92 8.83 2.35
N CYS A 10 -8.98 9.72 2.06
CA CYS A 10 -8.94 10.45 0.79
C CYS A 10 -8.39 9.57 -0.34
N GLY A 11 -8.89 9.79 -1.55
CA GLY A 11 -8.54 9.02 -2.74
C GLY A 11 -9.73 8.74 -3.64
N SER A 12 -9.46 7.96 -4.69
CA SER A 12 -10.44 7.51 -5.68
C SER A 12 -10.73 6.03 -5.49
N TYR A 13 -12.01 5.67 -5.51
CA TYR A 13 -12.47 4.33 -5.21
C TYR A 13 -13.52 3.85 -6.21
N THR A 14 -13.56 2.54 -6.46
CA THR A 14 -14.61 1.87 -7.24
C THR A 14 -15.40 0.94 -6.33
N LEU A 15 -16.73 1.01 -6.38
CA LEU A 15 -17.62 0.14 -5.63
C LEU A 15 -17.42 -1.30 -6.11
N THR A 16 -17.08 -2.19 -5.18
CA THR A 16 -16.93 -3.62 -5.46
C THR A 16 -18.05 -4.44 -4.83
N HIS A 17 -18.58 -4.00 -3.68
CA HIS A 17 -19.68 -4.70 -3.01
C HIS A 17 -20.78 -3.76 -2.52
N PHE A 18 -22.02 -4.19 -2.73
CA PHE A 18 -23.24 -3.55 -2.27
C PHE A 18 -24.03 -4.55 -1.41
N LYS A 19 -24.33 -4.19 -0.16
CA LYS A 19 -25.06 -5.02 0.82
C LYS A 19 -24.48 -6.44 0.93
N GLY A 20 -23.15 -6.55 0.97
CA GLY A 20 -22.42 -7.82 1.10
C GLY A 20 -22.44 -8.75 -0.11
N LYS A 21 -22.91 -8.27 -1.27
CA LYS A 21 -22.82 -8.95 -2.58
C LYS A 21 -21.97 -8.13 -3.53
N ASN A 22 -21.49 -8.74 -4.61
CA ASN A 22 -20.82 -7.99 -5.68
C ASN A 22 -21.71 -6.84 -6.15
N ALA A 23 -21.10 -5.68 -6.39
CA ALA A 23 -21.83 -4.50 -6.85
C ALA A 23 -22.55 -4.83 -8.17
N PRO A 24 -23.86 -4.53 -8.27
CA PRO A 24 -24.64 -4.83 -9.49
C PRO A 24 -24.31 -3.90 -10.65
N THR A 25 -23.68 -2.75 -10.37
CA THR A 25 -23.22 -1.77 -11.36
C THR A 25 -22.02 -1.01 -10.80
N THR A 26 -21.29 -0.32 -11.67
CA THR A 26 -20.12 0.47 -11.31
C THR A 26 -20.56 1.76 -10.62
N ALA A 27 -19.90 2.09 -9.52
CA ALA A 27 -19.98 3.39 -8.89
C ALA A 27 -18.58 3.85 -8.49
N THR A 28 -18.25 5.12 -8.70
CA THR A 28 -16.99 5.70 -8.25
C THR A 28 -17.22 6.68 -7.12
N LEU A 29 -16.29 6.73 -6.19
CA LEU A 29 -16.26 7.65 -5.05
C LEU A 29 -14.90 8.33 -5.03
N HIS A 30 -14.89 9.65 -5.00
CA HIS A 30 -13.70 10.45 -4.82
C HIS A 30 -13.86 11.27 -3.55
N LEU A 31 -12.90 11.12 -2.63
CA LEU A 31 -12.85 11.87 -1.37
C LEU A 31 -11.59 12.74 -1.39
N ALA A 32 -11.77 14.05 -1.25
CA ALA A 32 -10.69 15.02 -1.16
C ALA A 32 -10.77 15.76 0.17
N HIS A 33 -9.67 15.78 0.91
CA HIS A 33 -9.53 16.64 2.08
C HIS A 33 -9.39 18.09 1.59
N ARG A 34 -10.06 19.04 2.25
CA ARG A 34 -9.74 20.47 2.19
C ARG A 34 -9.91 21.07 3.60
N LYS A 35 -8.82 21.46 4.24
CA LYS A 35 -8.76 22.07 5.58
C LYS A 35 -9.27 21.20 6.74
N LYS A 36 -10.60 21.17 6.94
CA LYS A 36 -11.27 20.41 8.03
C LYS A 36 -12.51 19.70 7.51
N SER A 37 -12.56 19.45 6.21
CA SER A 37 -13.76 18.92 5.55
C SER A 37 -13.36 18.00 4.43
N VAL A 38 -14.21 17.02 4.17
CA VAL A 38 -14.03 16.07 3.08
C VAL A 38 -15.00 16.46 1.99
N PHE A 39 -14.53 16.70 0.78
CA PHE A 39 -15.40 16.85 -0.38
C PHE A 39 -15.58 15.50 -1.03
N ALA A 40 -16.83 15.12 -1.25
CA ALA A 40 -17.20 13.90 -1.93
C ALA A 40 -17.69 14.20 -3.33
N PHE A 41 -17.21 13.43 -4.29
CA PHE A 41 -17.70 13.37 -5.66
C PHE A 41 -17.98 11.91 -5.99
N ILE A 42 -19.23 11.60 -6.28
CA ILE A 42 -19.70 10.23 -6.48
C ILE A 42 -20.35 10.15 -7.84
N THR A 43 -19.99 9.15 -8.63
CA THR A 43 -20.59 8.90 -9.94
C THR A 43 -21.22 7.53 -9.95
N VAL A 44 -22.52 7.49 -10.21
CA VAL A 44 -23.28 6.26 -10.50
C VAL A 44 -24.00 6.47 -11.84
N ALA A 45 -25.33 6.62 -11.88
CA ALA A 45 -26.00 7.26 -13.01
C ALA A 45 -25.89 8.78 -12.86
N ASN A 46 -26.11 9.26 -11.65
CA ASN A 46 -25.96 10.64 -11.23
C ASN A 46 -24.53 10.97 -10.80
N THR A 47 -24.18 12.23 -10.99
CA THR A 47 -23.06 12.84 -10.29
C THR A 47 -23.57 13.47 -9.00
N MET A 48 -23.12 12.96 -7.86
CA MET A 48 -23.46 13.48 -6.54
C MET A 48 -22.25 14.18 -5.91
N ARG A 49 -22.44 15.39 -5.40
CA ARG A 49 -21.35 16.21 -4.86
C ARG A 49 -21.77 16.85 -3.55
N GLY A 50 -20.87 16.88 -2.58
CA GLY A 50 -21.15 17.54 -1.32
C GLY A 50 -19.95 17.62 -0.39
N LYS A 51 -20.14 18.41 0.67
CA LYS A 51 -19.17 18.59 1.74
C LYS A 51 -19.57 17.68 2.90
N LEU A 52 -18.71 16.72 3.20
CA LEU A 52 -18.85 15.76 4.28
C LEU A 52 -17.98 16.15 5.49
N ARG A 53 -18.37 15.62 6.64
CA ARG A 53 -17.61 15.67 7.90
C ARG A 53 -17.14 14.26 8.24
N TYR A 54 -15.95 14.17 8.80
CA TYR A 54 -15.38 12.92 9.29
C TYR A 54 -14.93 13.08 10.74
N GLU A 55 -15.63 12.44 11.65
CA GLU A 55 -15.44 12.59 13.09
C GLU A 55 -15.60 11.24 13.78
N ASN A 56 -14.63 10.84 14.61
CA ASN A 56 -14.68 9.60 15.39
C ASN A 56 -15.00 8.34 14.57
N GLY A 57 -14.46 8.24 13.36
CA GLY A 57 -14.72 7.11 12.47
C GLY A 57 -16.05 7.17 11.71
N LEU A 58 -16.82 8.26 11.85
CA LEU A 58 -18.10 8.46 11.18
C LEU A 58 -17.96 9.47 10.03
N LEU A 59 -18.33 9.08 8.82
CA LEU A 59 -18.40 9.95 7.64
C LEU A 59 -19.85 10.29 7.32
N TYR A 60 -20.20 11.57 7.32
CA TYR A 60 -21.59 12.01 7.17
C TYR A 60 -21.71 13.39 6.50
N GLY A 61 -22.88 13.65 5.91
CA GLY A 61 -23.20 14.93 5.26
C GLY A 61 -24.15 14.75 4.07
N ASP A 62 -24.58 15.88 3.52
CA ASP A 62 -25.54 15.92 2.42
C ASP A 62 -24.85 16.01 1.06
N LEU A 63 -25.45 15.39 0.05
CA LEU A 63 -25.02 15.45 -1.34
C LEU A 63 -26.08 16.12 -2.22
N SER A 64 -25.62 16.91 -3.17
CA SER A 64 -26.42 17.42 -4.29
C SER A 64 -26.28 16.48 -5.49
N SER A 65 -27.37 16.19 -6.20
CA SER A 65 -27.41 15.24 -7.32
C SER A 65 -27.86 15.91 -8.62
N THR A 66 -27.39 15.40 -9.76
CA THR A 66 -27.79 15.84 -11.11
C THR A 66 -29.21 15.41 -11.53
N MET A 67 -29.90 14.58 -10.74
CA MET A 67 -31.29 14.13 -10.94
C MET A 67 -31.61 13.47 -12.31
N MET A 68 -30.66 12.75 -12.89
CA MET A 68 -30.86 11.86 -14.04
C MET A 68 -31.51 10.54 -13.61
N MET A 69 -32.34 9.98 -14.49
CA MET A 69 -33.00 8.70 -14.24
C MET A 69 -32.04 7.55 -14.60
N GLY A 70 -31.58 6.82 -13.59
CA GLY A 70 -30.80 5.59 -13.75
C GLY A 70 -31.69 4.35 -13.79
N ASP A 71 -31.06 3.18 -14.00
CA ASP A 71 -31.71 1.88 -13.79
C ASP A 71 -31.95 1.59 -12.29
N ASP A 72 -32.73 0.54 -12.00
CA ASP A 72 -33.10 0.17 -10.62
C ASP A 72 -31.89 -0.08 -9.72
N ASN A 73 -30.79 -0.64 -10.26
CA ASN A 73 -29.58 -0.91 -9.48
C ASN A 73 -28.81 0.39 -9.19
N GLN A 74 -28.72 1.28 -10.18
CA GLN A 74 -28.10 2.61 -10.03
C GLN A 74 -28.86 3.44 -9.00
N MET A 75 -30.19 3.51 -9.10
CA MET A 75 -31.04 4.23 -8.15
C MET A 75 -30.90 3.66 -6.73
N ALA A 76 -30.86 2.33 -6.57
CA ALA A 76 -30.69 1.70 -5.26
C ALA A 76 -29.34 2.01 -4.62
N ILE A 77 -28.27 2.15 -5.40
CA ILE A 77 -26.94 2.54 -4.90
C ILE A 77 -26.94 4.02 -4.54
N GLU A 78 -27.49 4.90 -5.37
CA GLU A 78 -27.57 6.34 -5.13
C GLU A 78 -28.36 6.67 -3.87
N ASP A 79 -29.52 6.02 -3.67
CA ASP A 79 -30.33 6.16 -2.47
C ASP A 79 -29.56 5.67 -1.23
N ALA A 80 -28.94 4.49 -1.32
CA ALA A 80 -28.17 3.94 -0.20
C ALA A 80 -26.97 4.81 0.19
N ILE A 81 -26.29 5.42 -0.79
CA ILE A 81 -25.18 6.35 -0.54
C ILE A 81 -25.71 7.65 0.07
N SER A 82 -26.75 8.26 -0.51
CA SER A 82 -27.30 9.55 -0.06
C SER A 82 -27.90 9.42 1.34
N THR A 83 -28.79 8.45 1.55
CA THR A 83 -29.41 8.14 2.84
C THR A 83 -28.36 7.70 3.85
N GLY A 84 -27.38 6.90 3.43
CA GLY A 84 -26.32 6.43 4.31
C GLY A 84 -25.36 7.54 4.76
N LEU A 85 -25.01 8.49 3.90
CA LEU A 85 -24.18 9.64 4.27
C LEU A 85 -24.95 10.67 5.11
N SER A 86 -26.24 10.88 4.84
CA SER A 86 -27.06 11.78 5.69
C SER A 86 -27.19 11.27 7.13
N THR A 87 -27.30 9.95 7.32
CA THR A 87 -27.36 9.29 8.64
C THR A 87 -25.99 9.00 9.24
N GLY A 88 -24.97 8.92 8.41
CA GLY A 88 -23.58 8.65 8.75
C GLY A 88 -23.19 7.19 8.58
N PHE A 89 -21.98 7.00 8.02
CA PHE A 89 -21.34 5.70 7.87
C PHE A 89 -20.16 5.55 8.81
N LYS A 90 -20.08 4.42 9.51
CA LYS A 90 -18.81 3.99 10.12
C LYS A 90 -17.85 3.62 9.01
N VAL A 91 -16.67 4.22 9.04
CA VAL A 91 -15.61 4.03 8.07
C VAL A 91 -14.56 3.08 8.61
N LYS A 92 -14.12 2.17 7.76
CA LYS A 92 -12.93 1.35 8.00
C LYS A 92 -12.13 1.29 6.70
N VAL A 93 -10.81 1.45 6.79
CA VAL A 93 -9.90 1.27 5.65
C VAL A 93 -8.97 0.12 5.97
N GLU A 94 -8.94 -0.91 5.12
CA GLU A 94 -8.08 -2.08 5.32
C GLU A 94 -7.72 -2.69 3.96
N ASN A 95 -6.43 -2.88 3.69
CA ASN A 95 -5.92 -3.52 2.46
C ASN A 95 -6.50 -2.88 1.20
N ASP A 96 -6.37 -1.55 1.07
CA ASP A 96 -6.92 -0.74 -0.03
C ASP A 96 -8.45 -0.82 -0.19
N ASN A 97 -9.16 -1.46 0.74
CA ASN A 97 -10.62 -1.49 0.75
C ASN A 97 -11.16 -0.42 1.71
N PHE A 98 -12.12 0.34 1.21
CA PHE A 98 -12.85 1.38 1.92
C PHE A 98 -14.26 0.88 2.24
N TYR A 99 -14.48 0.60 3.51
CA TYR A 99 -15.73 0.05 4.01
C TYR A 99 -16.58 1.17 4.62
N LEU A 100 -17.81 1.27 4.16
CA LEU A 100 -18.84 2.12 4.75
C LEU A 100 -19.94 1.22 5.31
N LYS A 101 -20.27 1.36 6.60
CA LYS A 101 -21.33 0.58 7.22
C LYS A 101 -22.15 1.39 8.22
N ASN A 102 -23.46 1.26 8.12
CA ASN A 102 -24.42 1.67 9.13
C ASN A 102 -25.49 0.58 9.29
N ASP A 103 -26.57 0.87 10.01
CA ASP A 103 -27.62 -0.12 10.28
C ASP A 103 -28.43 -0.47 9.03
N ASN A 104 -28.46 0.42 8.03
CA ASN A 104 -29.28 0.29 6.83
C ASN A 104 -28.52 -0.29 5.62
N CYS A 105 -27.20 -0.11 5.58
CA CYS A 105 -26.39 -0.46 4.42
C CYS A 105 -24.94 -0.78 4.77
N SER A 106 -24.32 -1.60 3.91
CA SER A 106 -22.89 -1.84 3.87
C SER A 106 -22.40 -1.74 2.44
N LEU A 107 -21.39 -0.90 2.23
CA LEU A 107 -20.70 -0.68 0.97
C LEU A 107 -19.22 -1.00 1.14
N MET A 108 -18.61 -1.60 0.12
CA MET A 108 -17.17 -1.76 0.04
C MET A 108 -16.70 -1.24 -1.29
N PHE A 109 -15.75 -0.31 -1.24
CA PHE A 109 -15.06 0.18 -2.41
C PHE A 109 -13.60 -0.29 -2.39
N SER A 110 -13.04 -0.58 -3.55
CA SER A 110 -11.60 -0.76 -3.73
C SER A 110 -10.99 0.58 -4.10
N ARG A 111 -9.93 0.97 -3.40
CA ARG A 111 -9.13 2.14 -3.74
C ARG A 111 -8.39 1.87 -5.04
N ASN A 112 -8.48 2.82 -5.96
CA ASN A 112 -7.75 2.77 -7.22
C ASN A 112 -6.49 3.64 -7.16
N VAL A 113 -6.58 4.80 -6.51
CA VAL A 113 -5.55 5.83 -6.48
C VAL A 113 -5.67 6.69 -5.22
N GLN A 114 -4.54 7.07 -4.62
CA GLN A 114 -4.40 8.10 -3.60
C GLN A 114 -3.33 9.12 -4.02
N LEU A 115 -3.38 10.37 -3.54
CA LEU A 115 -2.32 11.34 -3.81
C LEU A 115 -0.93 10.85 -3.34
N ASN A 116 -0.92 10.07 -2.25
CA ASN A 116 0.29 9.44 -1.72
C ASN A 116 0.96 8.48 -2.72
N ASP A 117 0.24 8.04 -3.75
CA ASP A 117 0.79 7.16 -4.80
C ASP A 117 1.71 7.91 -5.76
N VAL A 118 1.67 9.25 -5.76
CA VAL A 118 2.53 10.11 -6.61
C VAL A 118 3.47 10.99 -5.80
N TYR A 119 3.38 11.03 -4.47
CA TYR A 119 4.34 11.78 -3.66
C TYR A 119 5.77 11.27 -3.88
N GLY A 120 6.72 12.19 -3.69
CA GLY A 120 8.14 11.95 -3.98
C GLY A 120 8.55 12.59 -5.29
N GLU A 121 9.79 12.33 -5.68
CA GLU A 121 10.37 12.79 -6.94
C GLU A 121 10.34 11.67 -7.98
N HIS A 122 9.96 12.01 -9.20
CA HIS A 122 9.82 11.07 -10.30
C HIS A 122 10.57 11.56 -11.53
N ALA A 123 11.37 10.71 -12.15
CA ALA A 123 11.91 10.97 -13.46
C ALA A 123 10.79 10.87 -14.51
N VAL A 124 10.73 11.81 -15.44
CA VAL A 124 9.86 11.70 -16.62
C VAL A 124 10.55 10.78 -17.62
N VAL A 125 9.96 9.63 -17.91
CA VAL A 125 10.54 8.65 -18.84
C VAL A 125 10.11 8.94 -20.28
N SER A 126 8.83 9.26 -20.46
CA SER A 126 8.28 9.59 -21.78
C SER A 126 7.08 10.52 -21.68
N ILE A 127 6.89 11.31 -22.73
CA ILE A 127 5.70 12.16 -22.93
C ILE A 127 5.07 11.75 -24.27
N ASN A 128 3.78 11.40 -24.27
CA ASN A 128 3.06 10.91 -25.44
C ASN A 128 3.74 9.71 -26.12
N GLY A 129 4.33 8.83 -25.29
CA GLY A 129 5.05 7.62 -25.74
C GLY A 129 6.44 7.88 -26.31
N GLN A 130 6.87 9.13 -26.45
CA GLN A 130 8.23 9.48 -26.88
C GLN A 130 9.13 9.63 -25.66
N LYS A 131 10.28 8.92 -25.67
CA LYS A 131 11.27 9.01 -24.60
C LYS A 131 11.82 10.43 -24.54
N VAL A 132 11.96 10.98 -23.34
CA VAL A 132 12.62 12.28 -23.16
C VAL A 132 14.12 12.14 -23.42
N THR A 133 14.70 13.15 -24.07
CA THR A 133 16.11 13.20 -24.45
C THR A 133 16.98 13.80 -23.35
N GLU A 134 16.43 14.74 -22.58
CA GLU A 134 17.07 15.38 -21.44
C GLU A 134 16.48 14.87 -20.11
N PRO A 135 17.27 14.82 -19.03
CA PRO A 135 16.76 14.49 -17.70
C PRO A 135 15.69 15.51 -17.26
N MET A 136 14.52 15.00 -16.88
CA MET A 136 13.42 15.80 -16.36
C MET A 136 12.84 15.11 -15.13
N SER A 137 12.41 15.87 -14.13
CA SER A 137 11.75 15.31 -12.95
C SER A 137 10.49 16.06 -12.55
N LEU A 138 9.54 15.34 -11.95
CA LEU A 138 8.35 15.87 -11.30
C LEU A 138 8.38 15.49 -9.82
N ARG A 139 8.38 16.47 -8.93
CA ARG A 139 8.33 16.27 -7.49
C ARG A 139 6.98 16.70 -6.93
N PHE A 140 6.25 15.75 -6.36
CA PHE A 140 4.96 15.99 -5.72
C PHE A 140 5.14 15.98 -4.21
N LEU A 141 4.79 17.09 -3.56
CA LEU A 141 4.88 17.28 -2.12
C LEU A 141 3.48 17.42 -1.53
N PRO A 142 3.17 16.79 -0.39
CA PRO A 142 1.91 17.03 0.31
C PRO A 142 1.81 18.51 0.68
N ASP A 143 0.64 19.13 0.46
CA ASP A 143 0.38 20.51 0.91
C ASP A 143 -0.26 20.55 2.32
N GLY A 144 -0.63 19.40 2.87
CA GLY A 144 -1.30 19.26 4.17
C GLY A 144 -2.81 19.54 4.14
N ASP A 145 -3.36 19.90 2.99
CA ASP A 145 -4.75 20.30 2.79
C ASP A 145 -5.47 19.42 1.75
N GLY A 146 -4.97 18.20 1.51
CA GLY A 146 -5.54 17.22 0.58
C GLY A 146 -5.21 17.44 -0.89
N GLY A 147 -4.31 18.37 -1.19
CA GLY A 147 -3.70 18.59 -2.50
C GLY A 147 -2.20 18.27 -2.48
N CYS A 148 -1.49 18.83 -3.45
CA CYS A 148 -0.05 18.75 -3.51
C CYS A 148 0.59 19.98 -4.13
N PHE A 149 1.83 20.27 -3.75
CA PHE A 149 2.70 21.17 -4.48
C PHE A 149 3.50 20.38 -5.50
N LEU A 150 3.46 20.80 -6.77
CA LEU A 150 4.27 20.22 -7.84
C LEU A 150 5.46 21.13 -8.13
N ILE A 151 6.64 20.52 -8.22
CA ILE A 151 7.85 21.11 -8.80
C ILE A 151 8.24 20.24 -10.00
N ALA A 152 8.11 20.76 -11.22
CA ALA A 152 8.68 20.14 -12.40
C ALA A 152 10.04 20.76 -12.69
N ASN A 153 11.09 19.94 -12.73
CA ASN A 153 12.40 20.32 -13.20
C ASN A 153 12.53 19.84 -14.65
N VAL A 154 12.32 20.77 -15.58
CA VAL A 154 12.63 20.59 -17.00
C VAL A 154 13.86 21.45 -17.29
N THR A 155 13.88 22.26 -18.34
CA THR A 155 14.88 23.33 -18.47
C THR A 155 14.57 24.47 -17.50
N ASN A 156 13.30 24.82 -17.37
CA ASN A 156 12.78 25.71 -16.33
C ASN A 156 12.22 24.93 -15.15
N SER A 157 12.16 25.59 -14.00
CA SER A 157 11.42 25.09 -12.84
C SER A 157 9.97 25.53 -12.96
N LEU A 158 9.06 24.59 -13.21
CA LEU A 158 7.62 24.84 -13.15
C LEU A 158 7.11 24.53 -11.75
N ARG A 159 6.32 25.43 -11.17
CA ARG A 159 5.84 25.28 -9.79
C ARG A 159 4.39 25.67 -9.65
N GLY A 160 3.63 24.91 -8.87
CA GLY A 160 2.25 25.25 -8.59
C GLY A 160 1.58 24.32 -7.59
N GLN A 161 0.42 24.75 -7.10
CA GLN A 161 -0.43 23.93 -6.25
C GLN A 161 -1.46 23.20 -7.12
N LEU A 162 -1.61 21.92 -6.86
CA LEU A 162 -2.57 21.04 -7.53
C LEU A 162 -3.57 20.52 -6.51
N GLU A 163 -4.82 20.41 -6.92
CA GLU A 163 -5.91 19.87 -6.12
C GLU A 163 -6.58 18.70 -6.85
N ILE A 164 -7.13 17.76 -6.09
CA ILE A 164 -8.06 16.79 -6.68
C ILE A 164 -9.37 17.52 -7.00
N GLN A 165 -9.77 17.46 -8.26
CA GLN A 165 -11.09 17.84 -8.77
C GLN A 165 -11.75 16.61 -9.41
N GLY A 166 -12.68 15.98 -8.69
CA GLY A 166 -13.27 14.70 -9.13
C GLY A 166 -12.22 13.59 -9.13
N SER A 167 -11.93 13.02 -10.30
CA SER A 167 -10.91 11.97 -10.48
C SER A 167 -9.56 12.49 -10.98
N GLU A 168 -9.42 13.81 -11.14
CA GLU A 168 -8.29 14.44 -11.81
C GLU A 168 -7.52 15.32 -10.83
N LEU A 169 -6.20 15.32 -10.96
CA LEU A 169 -5.31 16.25 -10.28
C LEU A 169 -5.10 17.46 -11.19
N GLN A 170 -5.51 18.63 -10.74
CA GLN A 170 -5.56 19.83 -11.58
C GLN A 170 -5.03 21.06 -10.85
N GLY A 171 -4.37 21.96 -11.56
CA GLY A 171 -3.91 23.23 -11.05
C GLY A 171 -3.04 23.97 -12.05
N SER A 172 -2.69 25.22 -11.73
CA SER A 172 -1.87 26.05 -12.60
C SER A 172 -0.41 26.02 -12.17
N LEU A 173 0.48 25.93 -13.16
CA LEU A 173 1.93 25.95 -12.96
C LEU A 173 2.52 27.27 -13.48
N ALA A 174 3.42 27.86 -12.72
CA ALA A 174 4.21 29.02 -13.11
C ALA A 174 5.64 28.61 -13.46
N SER A 175 6.21 29.19 -14.51
CA SER A 175 7.59 28.91 -14.97
C SER A 175 8.57 29.98 -14.51
N THR A 176 9.82 29.59 -14.26
CA THR A 176 10.95 30.52 -14.16
C THR A 176 11.37 30.95 -15.57
N ASN A 177 10.84 32.06 -16.08
CA ASN A 177 10.93 32.55 -17.47
C ASN A 177 12.33 32.63 -18.12
N ILE A 178 12.99 31.52 -18.39
CA ILE A 178 14.14 31.45 -19.30
C ILE A 178 13.59 31.03 -20.66
N PRO A 179 13.93 31.75 -21.76
CA PRO A 179 13.56 31.31 -23.09
C PRO A 179 14.14 29.92 -23.37
N THR A 180 13.26 28.95 -23.54
CA THR A 180 13.58 27.59 -24.00
C THR A 180 13.27 27.48 -25.49
N GLN A 181 13.86 26.51 -26.17
CA GLN A 181 13.56 26.22 -27.57
C GLN A 181 13.52 24.71 -27.80
N GLY A 182 12.75 24.29 -28.81
CA GLY A 182 12.77 22.91 -29.30
C GLY A 182 12.03 21.92 -28.40
N GLU A 183 12.63 20.76 -28.13
CA GLU A 183 11.96 19.67 -27.42
C GLU A 183 11.64 20.00 -25.96
N ALA A 184 12.50 20.77 -25.29
CA ALA A 184 12.30 21.16 -23.90
C ALA A 184 11.12 22.14 -23.72
N GLU A 185 11.00 23.13 -24.60
CA GLU A 185 9.86 24.05 -24.63
C GLU A 185 8.55 23.29 -24.84
N ALA A 186 8.53 22.37 -25.81
CA ALA A 186 7.37 21.52 -26.08
C ALA A 186 7.03 20.60 -24.89
N ALA A 187 8.02 20.11 -24.14
CA ALA A 187 7.80 19.32 -22.94
C ALA A 187 7.17 20.17 -21.81
N GLU A 188 7.68 21.38 -21.57
CA GLU A 188 7.14 22.32 -20.59
C GLU A 188 5.68 22.68 -20.91
N GLU A 189 5.38 23.06 -22.16
CA GLU A 189 4.02 23.39 -22.60
C GLU A 189 3.05 22.22 -22.37
N ARG A 190 3.46 20.99 -22.68
CA ARG A 190 2.64 19.79 -22.47
C ARG A 190 2.40 19.52 -21.00
N ILE A 191 3.41 19.67 -20.14
CA ILE A 191 3.25 19.49 -18.68
C ILE A 191 2.26 20.53 -18.14
N VAL A 192 2.42 21.81 -18.51
CA VAL A 192 1.51 22.88 -18.08
C VAL A 192 0.08 22.62 -18.57
N ALA A 193 -0.10 22.28 -19.85
CA ALA A 193 -1.40 21.95 -20.41
C ALA A 193 -2.06 20.77 -19.70
N ALA A 194 -1.31 19.70 -19.44
CA ALA A 194 -1.81 18.50 -18.77
C ALA A 194 -2.42 18.83 -17.39
N PHE A 195 -1.70 19.57 -16.55
CA PHE A 195 -2.18 19.91 -15.21
C PHE A 195 -3.26 21.01 -15.20
N ASN A 196 -3.29 21.89 -16.20
CA ASN A 196 -4.41 22.83 -16.39
C ASN A 196 -5.69 22.12 -16.84
N GLU A 197 -5.60 21.09 -17.68
CA GLU A 197 -6.74 20.27 -18.12
C GLU A 197 -7.25 19.36 -16.99
N GLY A 198 -6.34 18.89 -16.14
CA GLY A 198 -6.59 17.84 -15.16
C GLY A 198 -5.97 16.52 -15.60
N VAL A 199 -5.17 15.91 -14.72
CA VAL A 199 -4.53 14.61 -14.99
C VAL A 199 -5.14 13.50 -14.17
N GLN A 200 -5.49 12.40 -14.83
CA GLN A 200 -5.77 11.13 -14.16
C GLN A 200 -4.44 10.48 -13.80
N ILE A 201 -4.30 10.14 -12.52
CA ILE A 201 -3.18 9.34 -12.02
C ILE A 201 -3.54 7.87 -12.19
N ARG A 202 -2.61 7.06 -12.72
CA ARG A 202 -2.71 5.60 -12.75
C ARG A 202 -1.36 5.02 -12.32
N GLN A 203 -1.38 3.87 -11.66
CA GLN A 203 -0.16 3.09 -11.45
C GLN A 203 -0.11 1.94 -12.46
N ASN A 204 1.08 1.65 -12.95
CA ASN A 204 1.37 0.47 -13.76
C ASN A 204 2.64 -0.22 -13.24
N SER A 205 3.05 -1.31 -13.89
CA SER A 205 4.25 -2.06 -13.49
C SER A 205 5.55 -1.27 -13.62
N THR A 206 5.54 -0.15 -14.35
CA THR A 206 6.71 0.68 -14.61
C THR A 206 6.72 1.99 -13.82
N GLY A 207 5.77 2.20 -12.90
CA GLY A 207 5.69 3.39 -12.06
C GLY A 207 4.33 4.10 -12.16
N VAL A 208 4.37 5.42 -12.32
CA VAL A 208 3.18 6.28 -12.37
C VAL A 208 2.92 6.68 -13.82
N TYR A 209 1.67 6.55 -14.26
CA TYR A 209 1.19 6.98 -15.56
C TYR A 209 0.18 8.11 -15.38
N LEU A 210 0.51 9.29 -15.88
CA LEU A 210 -0.38 10.43 -15.87
C LEU A 210 -1.05 10.59 -17.24
N ARG A 211 -2.34 10.92 -17.25
CA ARG A 211 -3.10 11.12 -18.49
C ARG A 211 -4.08 12.28 -18.36
N SER A 212 -3.93 13.28 -19.21
CA SER A 212 -4.95 14.30 -19.50
C SER A 212 -5.66 14.02 -20.83
N GLN A 213 -6.41 14.99 -21.34
CA GLN A 213 -7.04 14.90 -22.67
C GLN A 213 -6.00 15.00 -23.79
N SER A 214 -5.01 15.88 -23.64
CA SER A 214 -3.98 16.15 -24.65
C SER A 214 -2.67 15.40 -24.43
N THR A 215 -2.39 14.96 -23.19
CA THR A 215 -1.03 14.55 -22.81
C THR A 215 -1.04 13.27 -21.97
N THR A 216 -0.03 12.43 -22.20
CA THR A 216 0.28 11.27 -21.37
C THR A 216 1.73 11.30 -20.94
N MET A 217 2.01 10.91 -19.71
CA MET A 217 3.37 10.88 -19.15
C MET A 217 3.61 9.57 -18.43
N GLN A 218 4.72 8.91 -18.74
CA GLN A 218 5.23 7.82 -17.93
C GLN A 218 6.30 8.37 -16.99
N LEU A 219 6.08 8.15 -15.70
CA LEU A 219 6.96 8.56 -14.62
C LEU A 219 7.54 7.34 -13.92
N LEU A 220 8.75 7.47 -13.41
CA LEU A 220 9.45 6.48 -12.60
C LEU A 220 9.89 7.15 -11.30
N HIS A 221 9.56 6.58 -10.15
CA HIS A 221 9.99 7.13 -8.86
C HIS A 221 11.53 7.15 -8.81
N ILE A 222 12.12 8.28 -8.44
CA ILE A 222 13.57 8.39 -8.25
C ILE A 222 13.91 7.65 -6.97
N VAL A 223 14.87 6.74 -7.05
CA VAL A 223 15.32 5.92 -5.93
C VAL A 223 16.51 6.62 -5.30
N ASP A 224 16.47 6.81 -3.98
CA ASP A 224 17.53 7.38 -3.16
C ASP A 224 17.73 6.51 -1.91
N ALA A 225 18.77 6.78 -1.12
CA ALA A 225 19.09 5.96 0.05
C ALA A 225 17.96 5.95 1.10
N ASP A 226 17.27 7.06 1.28
CA ASP A 226 16.23 7.22 2.28
C ASP A 226 14.95 6.45 1.88
N ASN A 227 14.51 6.60 0.64
CA ASN A 227 13.26 6.01 0.17
C ASN A 227 13.35 4.50 -0.09
N ILE A 228 14.54 3.97 -0.41
CA ILE A 228 14.75 2.53 -0.53
C ILE A 228 15.11 1.87 0.80
N SER A 229 15.38 2.63 1.86
CA SER A 229 15.75 2.08 3.16
C SER A 229 14.71 1.11 3.71
N GLY A 230 15.16 0.12 4.50
CA GLY A 230 14.29 -0.86 5.15
C GLY A 230 14.36 -2.26 4.53
N GLU A 231 13.55 -3.16 5.08
CA GLU A 231 13.52 -4.58 4.73
C GLU A 231 12.45 -4.87 3.68
N PHE A 232 12.77 -5.73 2.71
CA PHE A 232 11.85 -6.21 1.69
C PHE A 232 11.94 -7.73 1.58
N VAL A 233 10.80 -8.37 1.29
CA VAL A 233 10.69 -9.81 1.05
C VAL A 233 10.52 -10.06 -0.44
N LEU A 234 11.30 -11.00 -0.98
CA LEU A 234 11.19 -11.44 -2.37
C LEU A 234 9.86 -12.19 -2.59
N LYS A 235 9.14 -11.82 -3.65
CA LYS A 235 7.84 -12.40 -4.00
C LYS A 235 7.85 -13.10 -5.34
N ALA A 236 8.60 -12.57 -6.30
CA ALA A 236 8.77 -13.22 -7.58
C ALA A 236 10.19 -13.03 -8.12
N PHE A 237 10.66 -14.05 -8.82
CA PHE A 237 11.91 -14.07 -9.56
C PHE A 237 11.62 -14.51 -10.98
N ASN A 238 11.93 -13.67 -11.97
CA ASN A 238 11.67 -13.90 -13.39
C ASN A 238 10.21 -14.32 -13.68
N GLY A 239 9.27 -13.62 -13.05
CA GLY A 239 7.82 -13.87 -13.17
C GLY A 239 7.30 -15.10 -12.41
N LYS A 240 8.18 -15.94 -11.86
CA LYS A 240 7.78 -17.08 -11.02
C LYS A 240 7.66 -16.63 -9.56
N ARG A 241 6.59 -17.06 -8.89
CA ARG A 241 6.41 -16.77 -7.46
C ARG A 241 7.42 -17.56 -6.65
N VAL A 242 8.17 -16.87 -5.79
CA VAL A 242 9.07 -17.51 -4.84
C VAL A 242 8.24 -17.99 -3.65
N THR A 243 8.34 -19.28 -3.35
CA THR A 243 7.62 -19.90 -2.24
C THR A 243 8.58 -20.71 -1.38
N GLY A 244 8.55 -20.52 -0.07
CA GLY A 244 9.37 -21.24 0.89
C GLY A 244 8.87 -21.04 2.31
N GLU A 245 9.34 -21.88 3.23
CA GLU A 245 9.11 -21.67 4.67
C GLU A 245 9.94 -20.49 5.19
N GLU A 246 11.18 -20.37 4.71
CA GLU A 246 12.03 -19.20 4.94
C GLU A 246 11.83 -18.17 3.84
N GLN A 247 11.59 -16.92 4.25
CA GLN A 247 11.40 -15.82 3.31
C GLN A 247 12.75 -15.22 2.92
N SER A 248 13.04 -15.17 1.63
CA SER A 248 14.21 -14.43 1.14
C SER A 248 13.98 -12.94 1.30
N THR A 249 14.94 -12.23 1.91
CA THR A 249 14.84 -10.80 2.18
C THR A 249 16.05 -10.03 1.71
N ILE A 250 15.84 -8.73 1.51
CA ILE A 250 16.88 -7.74 1.28
C ILE A 250 16.62 -6.54 2.19
N HIS A 251 17.64 -6.06 2.87
CA HIS A 251 17.59 -4.93 3.78
C HIS A 251 18.57 -3.86 3.32
N PHE A 252 18.07 -2.65 3.08
CA PHE A 252 18.87 -1.49 2.75
C PHE A 252 19.03 -0.60 3.98
N HIS A 253 20.29 -0.31 4.33
CA HIS A 253 20.66 0.61 5.38
C HIS A 253 21.32 1.85 4.77
N PRO A 254 20.75 3.06 4.93
CA PRO A 254 21.40 4.28 4.49
C PRO A 254 22.81 4.41 5.07
N SER A 255 23.78 4.73 4.23
CA SER A 255 25.19 4.96 4.61
C SER A 255 25.75 6.26 4.02
N GLY A 256 24.90 7.05 3.37
CA GLY A 256 25.12 8.35 2.76
C GLY A 256 24.01 8.64 1.74
N ASP A 257 23.99 9.84 1.18
CA ASP A 257 22.90 10.32 0.30
C ASP A 257 22.65 9.36 -0.90
N ASP A 258 23.72 8.89 -1.53
CA ASP A 258 23.67 8.00 -2.70
C ASP A 258 24.23 6.60 -2.42
N LYS A 259 24.31 6.20 -1.14
CA LYS A 259 24.93 4.92 -0.73
C LYS A 259 24.13 4.18 0.31
N VAL A 260 23.97 2.89 0.10
CA VAL A 260 23.30 1.97 1.02
C VAL A 260 24.18 0.76 1.31
N SER A 261 24.24 0.35 2.57
CA SER A 261 24.71 -0.98 2.93
C SER A 261 23.55 -1.96 2.74
N VAL A 262 23.83 -3.10 2.12
CA VAL A 262 22.82 -4.08 1.73
C VAL A 262 23.10 -5.38 2.45
N GLU A 263 22.09 -5.91 3.13
CA GLU A 263 22.07 -7.25 3.70
C GLU A 263 20.99 -8.09 3.02
N ILE A 264 21.36 -9.26 2.51
CA ILE A 264 20.48 -10.15 1.79
C ILE A 264 20.45 -11.49 2.52
N LEU A 265 19.27 -12.07 2.68
CA LEU A 265 19.08 -13.42 3.18
C LEU A 265 18.36 -14.24 2.11
N VAL A 266 19.02 -15.26 1.57
CA VAL A 266 18.41 -16.30 0.72
C VAL A 266 18.65 -17.64 1.39
N ALA A 267 19.51 -18.51 0.84
CA ALA A 267 20.12 -19.59 1.63
C ALA A 267 21.36 -19.08 2.37
N ASN A 268 22.09 -18.18 1.71
CA ASN A 268 23.22 -17.47 2.26
C ASN A 268 22.86 -16.08 2.74
N ARG A 269 23.64 -15.61 3.72
CA ARG A 269 23.65 -14.22 4.14
C ARG A 269 24.70 -13.49 3.31
N MET A 270 24.26 -12.55 2.48
CA MET A 270 25.14 -11.73 1.64
C MET A 270 25.17 -10.29 2.15
N ARG A 271 26.34 -9.65 2.14
CA ARG A 271 26.51 -8.26 2.58
C ARG A 271 27.44 -7.47 1.65
N GLY A 272 27.09 -6.22 1.41
CA GLY A 272 27.85 -5.34 0.52
C GLY A 272 27.45 -3.87 0.67
N ASN A 273 28.16 -2.99 -0.04
CA ASN A 273 27.81 -1.58 -0.14
C ASN A 273 27.46 -1.27 -1.59
N VAL A 274 26.38 -0.52 -1.77
CA VAL A 274 25.81 -0.23 -3.08
C VAL A 274 25.67 1.27 -3.24
N SER A 275 26.12 1.80 -4.37
CA SER A 275 25.83 3.16 -4.82
C SER A 275 24.55 3.20 -5.64
N ILE A 276 23.85 4.32 -5.58
CA ILE A 276 22.62 4.57 -6.33
C ILE A 276 22.91 5.70 -7.31
N GLU A 277 22.79 5.45 -8.60
CA GLU A 277 22.97 6.47 -9.63
C GLU A 277 21.92 6.29 -10.72
N ASN A 278 21.07 7.31 -10.93
CA ASN A 278 19.98 7.27 -11.92
C ASN A 278 19.09 6.03 -11.80
N ASN A 279 18.67 5.72 -10.57
CA ASN A 279 17.93 4.50 -10.20
C ASN A 279 18.67 3.19 -10.46
N VAL A 280 19.96 3.21 -10.77
CA VAL A 280 20.77 2.01 -10.94
C VAL A 280 21.59 1.75 -9.68
N LEU A 281 21.37 0.59 -9.08
CA LEU A 281 22.10 0.13 -7.91
C LEU A 281 23.32 -0.67 -8.34
N ARG A 282 24.52 -0.22 -7.93
CA ARG A 282 25.79 -0.87 -8.28
C ARG A 282 26.67 -1.08 -7.06
N SER A 283 27.43 -2.16 -7.06
CA SER A 283 28.45 -2.45 -6.06
C SER A 283 29.81 -2.53 -6.72
N ASP A 284 30.74 -1.68 -6.29
CA ASP A 284 32.12 -1.69 -6.78
C ASP A 284 32.92 -2.90 -6.29
N THR A 285 32.43 -3.56 -5.22
CA THR A 285 33.04 -4.75 -4.64
C THR A 285 32.07 -5.94 -4.67
N PRO A 286 32.55 -7.18 -4.84
CA PRO A 286 31.71 -8.36 -4.68
C PRO A 286 31.06 -8.42 -3.29
N PHE A 287 29.85 -8.96 -3.22
CA PHE A 287 29.19 -9.21 -1.94
C PHE A 287 29.94 -10.30 -1.16
N MET A 288 30.06 -10.11 0.15
CA MET A 288 30.52 -11.14 1.07
C MET A 288 29.36 -12.10 1.34
N SER A 289 29.56 -13.39 1.11
CA SER A 289 28.53 -14.41 1.31
C SER A 289 28.98 -15.47 2.30
N THR A 290 28.05 -15.99 3.09
CA THR A 290 28.22 -17.30 3.74
C THR A 290 28.32 -18.42 2.69
N ARG A 291 28.78 -19.60 3.08
CA ARG A 291 28.97 -20.75 2.17
C ARG A 291 28.11 -21.94 2.56
N VAL A 292 26.79 -21.72 2.60
CA VAL A 292 25.77 -22.74 2.77
C VAL A 292 25.27 -23.18 1.40
N MET A 293 25.04 -24.47 1.22
CA MET A 293 24.47 -25.01 -0.01
C MET A 293 22.95 -24.83 0.02
N GLY A 294 22.44 -23.86 -0.73
CA GLY A 294 21.00 -23.67 -0.97
C GLY A 294 20.46 -24.62 -2.04
N SER A 295 19.13 -24.60 -2.20
CA SER A 295 18.45 -25.21 -3.36
C SER A 295 18.86 -24.54 -4.69
N GLU A 296 18.55 -25.16 -5.82
CA GLU A 296 18.85 -24.63 -7.15
C GLU A 296 18.23 -23.24 -7.36
N GLU A 297 16.96 -23.05 -7.00
CA GLU A 297 16.26 -21.76 -7.09
C GLU A 297 16.95 -20.69 -6.23
N GLN A 298 17.38 -21.03 -5.01
CA GLN A 298 18.09 -20.10 -4.14
C GLN A 298 19.47 -19.72 -4.72
N GLN A 299 20.18 -20.65 -5.34
CA GLN A 299 21.46 -20.38 -6.00
C GLN A 299 21.29 -19.49 -7.24
N GLU A 300 20.21 -19.65 -8.01
CA GLU A 300 19.88 -18.76 -9.12
C GLU A 300 19.61 -17.33 -8.63
N ILE A 301 18.84 -17.18 -7.55
CA ILE A 301 18.57 -15.87 -6.93
C ILE A 301 19.87 -15.22 -6.42
N GLU A 302 20.72 -15.97 -5.72
CA GLU A 302 22.04 -15.48 -5.25
C GLU A 302 22.96 -15.07 -6.41
N THR A 303 22.91 -15.79 -7.53
CA THR A 303 23.64 -15.45 -8.75
C THR A 303 23.11 -14.16 -9.38
N ALA A 304 21.78 -13.99 -9.40
CA ALA A 304 21.13 -12.78 -9.87
C ALA A 304 21.57 -11.56 -9.05
N TYR A 305 21.67 -11.67 -7.72
CA TYR A 305 22.17 -10.59 -6.88
C TYR A 305 23.61 -10.20 -7.21
N ASN A 306 24.53 -11.17 -7.25
CA ASN A 306 25.93 -10.90 -7.55
C ASN A 306 26.10 -10.23 -8.91
N THR A 307 25.45 -10.78 -9.94
CA THR A 307 25.52 -10.26 -11.30
C THR A 307 24.86 -8.88 -11.39
N GLY A 308 23.66 -8.73 -10.83
CA GLY A 308 22.91 -7.50 -10.92
C GLY A 308 23.55 -6.35 -10.14
N PHE A 309 24.05 -6.55 -8.93
CA PHE A 309 24.77 -5.46 -8.25
C PHE A 309 26.13 -5.17 -8.91
N GLN A 310 26.80 -6.15 -9.50
CA GLN A 310 28.06 -5.91 -10.21
C GLN A 310 27.86 -5.06 -11.48
N TYR A 311 26.82 -5.34 -12.26
CA TYR A 311 26.60 -4.67 -13.56
C TYR A 311 25.54 -3.56 -13.52
N GLY A 312 24.77 -3.47 -12.44
CA GLY A 312 23.67 -2.54 -12.23
C GLY A 312 22.30 -3.21 -12.20
N PHE A 313 21.56 -2.98 -11.12
CA PHE A 313 20.12 -3.21 -11.04
C PHE A 313 19.38 -1.90 -11.25
N GLU A 314 18.54 -1.81 -12.28
CA GLU A 314 17.52 -0.76 -12.35
C GLU A 314 16.49 -1.03 -11.25
N ALA A 315 16.36 -0.08 -10.32
CA ALA A 315 15.37 -0.11 -9.26
C ALA A 315 14.15 0.74 -9.62
N ASN A 316 12.99 0.19 -9.27
CA ASN A 316 11.71 0.88 -9.36
C ASN A 316 10.94 0.67 -8.05
N LEU A 317 10.60 1.76 -7.38
CA LEU A 317 9.67 1.76 -6.25
C LEU A 317 8.26 2.03 -6.76
N ALA A 318 7.35 1.11 -6.45
CA ALA A 318 5.95 1.18 -6.87
C ALA A 318 4.99 1.00 -5.69
N GLY A 319 3.76 1.48 -5.85
CA GLY A 319 2.75 1.49 -4.79
C GLY A 319 3.00 2.57 -3.73
N LYS A 320 1.98 2.77 -2.88
CA LYS A 320 2.05 3.70 -1.75
C LYS A 320 3.30 3.47 -0.90
N GLU A 321 4.05 4.53 -0.59
CA GLU A 321 5.24 4.50 0.27
C GLU A 321 6.31 3.49 -0.22
N GLY A 322 6.39 3.25 -1.53
CA GLY A 322 7.34 2.29 -2.11
C GLY A 322 7.09 0.86 -1.61
N LYS A 323 5.81 0.46 -1.47
CA LYS A 323 5.37 -0.86 -1.02
C LYS A 323 5.99 -2.01 -1.82
N PHE A 324 6.29 -1.78 -3.10
CA PHE A 324 6.96 -2.73 -3.96
C PHE A 324 8.28 -2.17 -4.44
N LEU A 325 9.30 -3.02 -4.47
CA LEU A 325 10.58 -2.73 -5.09
C LEU A 325 10.78 -3.75 -6.22
N ILE A 326 11.08 -3.27 -7.41
CA ILE A 326 11.44 -4.12 -8.54
C ILE A 326 12.90 -3.84 -8.86
N LEU A 327 13.75 -4.87 -8.81
CA LEU A 327 15.13 -4.81 -9.26
C LEU A 327 15.25 -5.58 -10.56
N ARG A 328 15.73 -4.94 -11.63
CA ARG A 328 15.82 -5.55 -12.95
C ARG A 328 17.16 -5.29 -13.61
N ASN A 329 17.66 -6.27 -14.34
CA ASN A 329 18.74 -6.10 -15.31
C ASN A 329 18.40 -6.88 -16.60
N SER A 330 19.37 -7.09 -17.49
CA SER A 330 19.15 -7.78 -18.75
C SER A 330 18.80 -9.27 -18.63
N SER A 331 19.07 -9.92 -17.50
CA SER A 331 18.89 -11.36 -17.31
C SER A 331 17.92 -11.73 -16.18
N SER A 332 17.57 -10.78 -15.33
CA SER A 332 16.86 -11.03 -14.07
C SER A 332 15.88 -9.92 -13.74
N GLU A 333 14.73 -10.31 -13.21
CA GLU A 333 13.75 -9.44 -12.56
C GLU A 333 13.40 -10.01 -11.18
N LEU A 334 13.61 -9.22 -10.14
CA LEU A 334 13.29 -9.55 -8.76
C LEU A 334 12.23 -8.58 -8.25
N VAL A 335 11.07 -9.12 -7.89
CA VAL A 335 9.95 -8.33 -7.39
C VAL A 335 9.83 -8.56 -5.90
N TYR A 336 10.02 -7.48 -5.15
CA TYR A 336 9.96 -7.43 -3.72
C TYR A 336 8.76 -6.67 -3.22
N MET A 337 8.57 -6.82 -1.93
CA MET A 337 7.55 -6.19 -1.17
C MET A 337 8.13 -5.71 0.15
N ARG A 338 7.91 -4.44 0.46
CA ARG A 338 8.36 -3.82 1.70
C ARG A 338 7.73 -4.54 2.90
N VAL A 339 8.56 -4.87 3.86
CA VAL A 339 8.14 -5.44 5.15
C VAL A 339 7.58 -4.30 6.00
N ALA A 340 6.43 -4.55 6.61
CA ALA A 340 5.90 -3.59 7.58
C ALA A 340 6.77 -3.58 8.85
N GLU A 341 7.23 -2.38 9.24
CA GLU A 341 8.08 -2.20 10.41
C GLU A 341 7.30 -2.40 11.72
N ILE A 342 7.69 -3.40 12.49
CA ILE A 342 7.20 -3.60 13.86
C ILE A 342 8.32 -3.16 14.80
N HIS A 343 7.95 -2.50 15.89
CA HIS A 343 8.85 -2.16 17.00
C HIS A 343 8.54 -3.09 18.19
N PRO A 344 8.91 -4.39 18.10
CA PRO A 344 8.66 -5.35 19.16
C PRO A 344 9.53 -5.03 20.39
N ASN A 345 9.06 -5.43 21.56
CA ASN A 345 9.90 -5.45 22.76
C ASN A 345 10.81 -6.69 22.77
N GLY A 346 10.37 -7.79 22.14
CA GLY A 346 11.10 -9.05 22.01
C GLY A 346 11.90 -9.17 20.70
N PRO A 347 12.24 -10.41 20.28
CA PRO A 347 13.07 -10.68 19.09
C PRO A 347 12.40 -10.31 17.75
N GLY A 348 11.11 -9.96 17.78
CA GLY A 348 10.31 -9.69 16.60
C GLY A 348 9.76 -10.96 15.93
N PRO A 349 8.90 -10.77 14.91
CA PRO A 349 8.27 -11.89 14.24
C PRO A 349 9.24 -12.63 13.32
N SER A 350 9.14 -13.96 13.29
CA SER A 350 9.88 -14.80 12.34
C SER A 350 9.24 -14.81 10.95
N TYR A 351 7.97 -14.42 10.82
CA TYR A 351 7.27 -14.28 9.55
C TYR A 351 7.05 -12.80 9.21
N LYS A 352 7.41 -12.40 7.99
CA LYS A 352 7.31 -11.01 7.51
C LYS A 352 6.07 -10.81 6.64
N GLY A 353 5.39 -9.69 6.86
CA GLY A 353 4.16 -9.31 6.15
C GLY A 353 4.21 -7.88 5.59
N THR A 354 3.22 -7.55 4.75
CA THR A 354 3.01 -6.19 4.22
C THR A 354 2.39 -5.25 5.23
N TYR A 355 1.73 -5.82 6.23
CA TYR A 355 0.93 -5.08 7.16
C TYR A 355 0.84 -5.83 8.47
N PHE A 356 0.79 -5.09 9.56
CA PHE A 356 0.48 -5.63 10.88
C PHE A 356 -0.64 -4.85 11.55
N ASN A 357 -1.35 -5.52 12.46
CA ASN A 357 -2.28 -4.85 13.37
C ASN A 357 -1.93 -5.20 14.81
N LYS A 358 -1.88 -4.18 15.66
CA LYS A 358 -1.96 -4.37 17.12
C LYS A 358 -3.33 -4.94 17.46
N CYS A 359 -3.36 -6.12 18.07
CA CYS A 359 -4.61 -6.77 18.49
C CYS A 359 -5.17 -6.09 19.73
N PHE A 360 -4.32 -5.69 20.68
CA PHE A 360 -4.69 -4.92 21.88
C PHE A 360 -4.32 -3.45 21.69
N LYS A 361 -5.15 -2.70 20.95
CA LYS A 361 -4.84 -1.32 20.52
C LYS A 361 -4.49 -0.34 21.66
N ASN A 362 -5.10 -0.55 22.83
CA ASN A 362 -5.00 0.38 23.97
C ASN A 362 -4.08 -0.13 25.09
N GLN A 363 -3.32 -1.19 24.86
CA GLN A 363 -2.46 -1.80 25.89
C GLN A 363 -1.03 -1.93 25.40
N GLY A 364 -0.11 -1.28 26.13
CA GLY A 364 1.33 -1.36 25.88
C GLY A 364 1.68 -1.09 24.41
N ASN A 365 2.53 -1.94 23.85
CA ASN A 365 2.93 -1.87 22.45
C ASN A 365 1.93 -2.54 21.49
N GLY A 366 0.87 -3.18 21.99
CA GLY A 366 -0.09 -3.97 21.22
C GLY A 366 -0.19 -5.43 21.66
N LEU A 367 0.82 -5.93 22.39
CA LEU A 367 0.99 -7.29 22.98
C LEU A 367 1.00 -8.46 21.98
N LEU A 368 0.05 -8.46 21.05
CA LEU A 368 -0.12 -9.45 20.00
C LEU A 368 -0.30 -8.73 18.67
N PHE A 369 0.44 -9.16 17.67
CA PHE A 369 0.46 -8.55 16.35
C PHE A 369 -0.08 -9.53 15.31
N ARG A 370 -1.14 -9.15 14.60
CA ARG A 370 -1.60 -9.89 13.42
C ARG A 370 -0.78 -9.44 12.22
N ILE A 371 -0.05 -10.36 11.60
CA ILE A 371 0.78 -10.14 10.43
C ILE A 371 0.01 -10.61 9.20
N VAL A 372 -0.09 -9.77 8.18
CA VAL A 372 -0.75 -10.10 6.92
C VAL A 372 0.28 -10.00 5.80
N ASN A 373 0.40 -11.05 5.01
CA ASN A 373 1.15 -11.07 3.78
C ASN A 373 0.17 -11.14 2.60
N GLU A 374 -0.14 -10.00 1.99
CA GLU A 374 -1.20 -9.90 0.98
C GLU A 374 -0.94 -10.75 -0.28
N PRO A 375 0.27 -10.77 -0.90
CA PRO A 375 0.51 -11.62 -2.07
C PRO A 375 0.48 -13.10 -1.73
N GLU A 376 0.97 -13.46 -0.54
CA GLU A 376 0.87 -14.84 -0.11
C GLU A 376 -0.54 -15.22 0.33
N LYS A 377 -1.39 -14.22 0.56
CA LYS A 377 -2.71 -14.36 1.18
C LYS A 377 -2.64 -15.09 2.53
N LYS A 378 -1.54 -14.91 3.27
CA LYS A 378 -1.30 -15.59 4.54
C LYS A 378 -1.41 -14.63 5.71
N TRP A 379 -1.97 -15.13 6.81
CA TRP A 379 -2.00 -14.44 8.08
C TRP A 379 -1.17 -15.24 9.09
N ALA A 380 -0.48 -14.52 9.97
CA ALA A 380 0.22 -15.06 11.12
C ALA A 380 -0.03 -14.17 12.34
N TYR A 381 0.31 -14.66 13.52
CA TYR A 381 0.29 -13.89 14.76
C TYR A 381 1.63 -13.98 15.46
N TYR A 382 2.12 -12.83 15.93
CA TYR A 382 3.32 -12.73 16.76
C TYR A 382 2.94 -12.25 18.16
N ASN A 383 3.29 -13.05 19.17
CA ASN A 383 3.10 -12.72 20.58
C ASN A 383 4.38 -12.08 21.11
N ASP A 384 4.31 -10.79 21.43
CA ASP A 384 5.44 -10.00 21.88
C ASP A 384 5.50 -9.87 23.42
N THR A 385 4.75 -10.72 24.11
CA THR A 385 4.78 -10.82 25.57
C THR A 385 5.75 -11.91 26.02
N GLU A 386 6.23 -11.81 27.25
CA GLU A 386 7.06 -12.83 27.91
C GLU A 386 6.25 -13.79 28.78
N ASN A 387 5.11 -13.32 29.32
CA ASN A 387 4.40 -13.97 30.41
C ASN A 387 2.95 -14.35 30.07
N TYR A 388 2.52 -14.19 28.80
CA TYR A 388 1.16 -14.54 28.40
C TYR A 388 1.17 -15.46 27.19
N THR A 389 0.43 -16.54 27.28
CA THR A 389 0.07 -17.36 26.13
C THR A 389 -1.20 -16.77 25.52
N MET A 390 -1.19 -16.54 24.20
CA MET A 390 -2.26 -15.85 23.49
C MET A 390 -3.08 -16.84 22.69
N THR A 391 -4.38 -16.94 22.94
CA THR A 391 -5.30 -17.74 22.10
C THR A 391 -6.09 -16.83 21.18
N VAL A 392 -5.97 -17.07 19.88
CA VAL A 392 -6.68 -16.33 18.83
C VAL A 392 -7.79 -17.20 18.28
N THR A 393 -9.02 -16.67 18.23
CA THR A 393 -10.16 -17.32 17.55
C THR A 393 -10.73 -16.38 16.49
N GLY A 394 -10.65 -16.79 15.23
CA GLY A 394 -11.16 -16.05 14.08
C GLY A 394 -12.42 -16.70 13.51
N TYR A 395 -13.48 -15.90 13.34
CA TYR A 395 -14.73 -16.26 12.68
C TYR A 395 -14.76 -15.62 11.30
N PHE A 396 -14.79 -16.43 10.25
CA PHE A 396 -14.76 -15.98 8.86
C PHE A 396 -16.08 -16.27 8.16
N GLY A 397 -16.51 -15.35 7.30
CA GLY A 397 -17.77 -15.50 6.58
C GLY A 397 -17.78 -16.73 5.66
N ALA A 398 -18.99 -17.26 5.39
CA ALA A 398 -19.24 -18.47 4.59
C ALA A 398 -18.64 -18.44 3.18
N ARG A 399 -18.39 -17.24 2.64
CA ARG A 399 -17.82 -17.04 1.30
C ARG A 399 -16.29 -16.89 1.31
N SER A 400 -15.64 -17.07 2.45
CA SER A 400 -14.18 -17.09 2.54
C SER A 400 -13.66 -18.36 1.90
N SER A 401 -12.56 -18.25 1.15
CA SER A 401 -11.84 -19.40 0.60
C SER A 401 -10.50 -19.48 1.31
N ILE A 402 -10.48 -20.15 2.46
CA ILE A 402 -9.33 -20.19 3.38
C ILE A 402 -9.00 -21.61 3.83
N ARG A 403 -7.74 -21.85 4.18
CA ARG A 403 -7.26 -23.07 4.86
C ARG A 403 -6.45 -22.72 6.11
N PRO A 404 -6.48 -23.54 7.17
CA PRO A 404 -5.64 -23.33 8.34
C PRO A 404 -4.17 -23.61 7.98
N LEU A 405 -3.25 -22.96 8.69
CA LEU A 405 -1.81 -23.17 8.57
C LEU A 405 -1.18 -23.57 9.90
N GLY A 406 -0.05 -24.28 9.85
CA GLY A 406 0.74 -24.64 11.02
C GLY A 406 -0.09 -25.35 12.09
N LYS A 407 -0.09 -24.80 13.32
CA LYS A 407 -0.82 -25.35 14.47
C LYS A 407 -2.30 -24.95 14.53
N SER A 408 -2.78 -24.18 13.55
CA SER A 408 -4.14 -23.68 13.54
C SER A 408 -5.16 -24.81 13.30
N LYS A 409 -6.26 -24.77 14.04
CA LYS A 409 -7.39 -25.70 13.90
C LYS A 409 -8.55 -24.97 13.26
N MET A 410 -9.24 -25.60 12.32
CA MET A 410 -10.42 -25.04 11.66
C MET A 410 -11.64 -25.93 11.85
N SER A 411 -12.78 -25.34 12.23
CA SER A 411 -14.10 -25.97 12.26
C SER A 411 -15.12 -25.13 11.47
N ASN A 412 -16.31 -25.68 11.22
CA ASN A 412 -17.42 -24.95 10.61
C ASN A 412 -18.58 -24.87 11.61
N GLU A 413 -19.01 -23.65 11.92
CA GLU A 413 -20.10 -23.39 12.85
C GLU A 413 -21.11 -22.44 12.19
N ASN A 414 -22.35 -22.91 12.00
CA ASN A 414 -23.43 -22.13 11.38
C ASN A 414 -23.05 -21.52 10.01
N GLY A 415 -22.28 -22.27 9.20
CA GLY A 415 -21.83 -21.83 7.88
C GLY A 415 -20.66 -20.82 7.93
N LYS A 416 -20.10 -20.53 9.09
CA LYS A 416 -18.87 -19.72 9.24
C LYS A 416 -17.69 -20.63 9.52
N TYR A 417 -16.53 -20.27 9.00
CA TYR A 417 -15.28 -20.95 9.37
C TYR A 417 -14.77 -20.37 10.68
N VAL A 418 -14.50 -21.23 11.66
CA VAL A 418 -13.89 -20.85 12.94
C VAL A 418 -12.48 -21.40 12.94
N VAL A 419 -11.48 -20.54 13.13
CA VAL A 419 -10.07 -20.92 13.16
C VAL A 419 -9.44 -20.49 14.48
N THR A 420 -8.77 -21.41 15.15
CA THR A 420 -8.14 -21.16 16.46
C THR A 420 -6.65 -21.50 16.43
N VAL A 421 -5.82 -20.66 17.04
CA VAL A 421 -4.39 -20.90 17.25
C VAL A 421 -3.95 -20.35 18.60
N THR A 422 -3.01 -21.04 19.23
CA THR A 422 -2.35 -20.63 20.48
C THR A 422 -0.93 -20.19 20.14
N VAL A 423 -0.54 -19.00 20.59
CA VAL A 423 0.74 -18.36 20.29
C VAL A 423 1.50 -18.15 21.59
N GLU A 424 2.60 -18.86 21.76
CA GLU A 424 3.43 -18.78 22.96
C GLU A 424 4.21 -17.46 23.04
N PRO A 425 4.65 -17.03 24.24
CA PRO A 425 5.52 -15.88 24.43
C PRO A 425 6.70 -15.83 23.46
N GLY A 426 6.89 -14.68 22.80
CA GLY A 426 7.96 -14.44 21.84
C GLY A 426 7.88 -15.24 20.54
N GLN A 427 6.80 -15.99 20.28
CA GLN A 427 6.66 -16.84 19.10
C GLN A 427 5.78 -16.24 18.01
N THR A 428 5.99 -16.70 16.78
CA THR A 428 5.11 -16.44 15.63
C THR A 428 4.44 -17.73 15.20
N GLU A 429 3.12 -17.70 15.04
CA GLU A 429 2.34 -18.85 14.56
C GLU A 429 1.56 -18.48 13.30
N MET A 430 1.64 -19.34 12.29
CA MET A 430 0.85 -19.21 11.07
C MET A 430 -0.62 -19.50 11.36
N PHE A 431 -1.53 -18.72 10.76
CA PHE A 431 -2.96 -18.80 11.05
C PHE A 431 -3.77 -19.40 9.90
N ILE A 432 -3.86 -18.64 8.80
CA ILE A 432 -4.65 -19.03 7.63
C ILE A 432 -3.95 -18.64 6.34
N GLU A 433 -4.33 -19.30 5.25
CA GLU A 433 -4.04 -18.90 3.88
C GLU A 433 -5.33 -18.81 3.07
N GLY A 434 -5.48 -17.75 2.28
CA GLY A 434 -6.53 -17.62 1.28
C GLY A 434 -7.26 -16.27 1.30
N THR A 435 -8.40 -16.22 0.62
CA THR A 435 -9.18 -14.99 0.49
C THR A 435 -10.27 -14.94 1.55
N VAL A 436 -10.16 -13.94 2.44
CA VAL A 436 -11.11 -13.69 3.53
C VAL A 436 -12.29 -12.84 3.05
N ASN A 437 -13.52 -13.27 3.34
CA ASN A 437 -14.74 -12.51 3.09
C ASN A 437 -15.48 -12.24 4.42
N GLY A 438 -15.20 -11.07 5.01
CA GLY A 438 -15.73 -10.67 6.31
C GLY A 438 -15.19 -11.53 7.46
N PHE A 439 -14.78 -10.91 8.56
CA PHE A 439 -14.27 -11.65 9.69
C PHE A 439 -14.48 -10.90 11.01
N GLN A 440 -14.47 -11.67 12.10
CA GLN A 440 -14.37 -11.20 13.48
C GLN A 440 -13.29 -12.01 14.18
N VAL A 441 -12.44 -11.38 14.98
CA VAL A 441 -11.42 -12.09 15.76
C VAL A 441 -11.59 -11.74 17.23
N SER A 442 -11.45 -12.75 18.08
CA SER A 442 -11.32 -12.60 19.53
C SER A 442 -9.96 -13.10 19.99
N TYR A 443 -9.42 -12.45 21.02
CA TYR A 443 -8.12 -12.74 21.60
C TYR A 443 -8.32 -13.00 23.09
N ASN A 444 -7.72 -14.06 23.61
CA ASN A 444 -7.62 -14.31 25.05
C ASN A 444 -6.14 -14.38 25.45
N ALA A 445 -5.81 -13.80 26.61
CA ALA A 445 -4.46 -13.82 27.17
C ALA A 445 -4.51 -14.56 28.51
N GLU A 446 -3.73 -15.63 28.63
CA GLU A 446 -3.62 -16.43 29.84
C GLU A 446 -2.18 -16.38 30.35
N ALA A 447 -1.98 -16.30 31.66
CA ALA A 447 -0.63 -16.27 32.24
C ALA A 447 0.13 -17.54 31.83
N ALA A 448 1.32 -17.36 31.25
CA ALA A 448 2.20 -18.44 30.84
C ALA A 448 2.79 -19.09 32.11
N GLY A 449 2.15 -20.16 32.56
CA GLY A 449 2.53 -20.91 33.77
C GLY A 449 1.57 -20.68 34.93
N GLY A 450 0.75 -21.70 35.22
CA GLY A 450 0.01 -21.76 36.48
C GLY A 450 0.98 -21.91 37.65
N VAL A 451 1.27 -20.81 38.33
CA VAL A 451 1.48 -20.87 39.77
C VAL A 451 0.11 -20.65 40.38
N ASP A 452 -0.44 -21.74 40.91
CA ASP A 452 -1.64 -21.74 41.73
C ASP A 452 -1.37 -20.89 42.98
N HIS A 453 -1.62 -19.58 42.88
CA HIS A 453 -1.87 -18.78 44.06
C HIS A 453 -3.29 -19.07 44.49
N THR A 454 -3.45 -20.19 45.19
CA THR A 454 -4.56 -20.38 46.12
C THR A 454 -4.64 -19.10 46.96
N PRO A 455 -5.76 -18.36 46.96
CA PRO A 455 -5.87 -17.20 47.83
C PRO A 455 -5.86 -17.73 49.27
N GLN A 456 -4.72 -17.57 49.96
CA GLN A 456 -4.75 -17.57 51.40
C GLN A 456 -5.48 -16.30 51.82
N VAL A 457 -6.61 -16.55 52.46
CA VAL A 457 -7.42 -15.60 53.21
C VAL A 457 -6.53 -14.87 54.20
N GLU A 458 -6.38 -13.56 54.04
CA GLU A 458 -6.68 -12.52 55.04
C GLU A 458 -6.74 -11.13 54.41
#